data_AF-A0A7C4YSJ6-F1
#
_entry.id   AF-A0A7C4YSJ6-F1
#
_cell.length_a   1.000
_cell.length_b   1.000
_cell.length_c   1.000
_cell.angle_alpha   90.00
_cell.angle_beta   90.00
_cell.angle_gamma   90.00
#
_symmetry.space_group_name_H-M   'P 1'
#
loop_
_entity.id
_entity.type
_entity.pdbx_description
1 polymer ?
#
loop_
_entity_poly.entity_id
_entity_poly.type
_entity_poly.pdbx_seq_one_letter_code
_entity_poly.pdbx_strand_id
1 'polypeptide(L)'
;IEIVYSPFDAIEIARRKPENNVVFIGVGFETTAPVIASVIKYAKQEKIKNFLVLAGNKIIPPAMEILVSDVHHHLDGFICPGHVSVIIGSKPYEIFPEKYNIPCVISGFEACDILQSILYLLEMIAGMEKISVKIQYTRCVDPEGNIKAKKIMNEVFSVCDSEWRGIGLIKSSGLAIKDEYKQYDAEYMLDVSVNISHDRHGCICGDVLKGIKSPVDCIFFKKVCTPENPVGPCMVSSEGTCAAYYAYEK
;
A
#
# COMPACT_ATOMS: atom_id res chain seq x y z
N ILE A 1 -3.04 -18.11 -15.60
CA ILE A 1 -3.36 -17.02 -14.65
C ILE A 1 -4.60 -17.46 -13.90
N GLU A 2 -4.56 -17.46 -12.57
CA GLU A 2 -5.69 -17.83 -11.70
C GLU A 2 -5.95 -16.68 -10.72
N ILE A 3 -7.22 -16.37 -10.46
CA ILE A 3 -7.61 -15.36 -9.47
C ILE A 3 -7.76 -16.05 -8.12
N VAL A 4 -7.11 -15.51 -7.10
CA VAL A 4 -7.10 -16.03 -5.73
C VAL A 4 -7.54 -14.94 -4.75
N TYR A 5 -8.16 -15.34 -3.64
CA TYR A 5 -8.57 -14.42 -2.59
C TYR A 5 -7.60 -14.41 -1.41
N SER A 6 -6.78 -15.45 -1.29
CA SER A 6 -5.75 -15.57 -0.26
C SER A 6 -4.42 -16.02 -0.87
N PRO A 7 -3.27 -15.55 -0.33
CA PRO A 7 -1.97 -16.11 -0.69
C PRO A 7 -1.87 -17.62 -0.42
N PHE A 8 -2.66 -18.17 0.51
CA PHE A 8 -2.71 -19.62 0.77
C PHE A 8 -3.37 -20.40 -0.37
N ASP A 9 -4.28 -19.80 -1.15
CA ASP A 9 -4.86 -20.49 -2.30
C ASP A 9 -3.78 -20.80 -3.35
N ALA A 10 -2.78 -19.92 -3.49
CA ALA A 10 -1.63 -20.13 -4.37
C ALA A 10 -0.73 -21.30 -3.91
N ILE A 11 -0.66 -21.57 -2.60
CA ILE A 11 0.00 -22.76 -2.07
C ILE A 11 -0.75 -24.04 -2.48
N GLU A 12 -2.08 -24.03 -2.39
CA GLU A 12 -2.89 -25.17 -2.83
C GLU A 12 -2.82 -25.40 -4.34
N ILE A 13 -2.66 -24.33 -5.13
CA ILE A 13 -2.35 -24.46 -6.57
C ILE A 13 -0.97 -25.09 -6.77
N ALA A 14 0.06 -24.63 -6.05
CA ALA A 14 1.42 -25.18 -6.13
C ALA A 14 1.47 -26.68 -5.80
N ARG A 15 0.72 -27.13 -4.78
CA ARG A 15 0.58 -28.55 -4.42
C ARG A 15 -0.06 -29.39 -5.52
N ARG A 16 -1.08 -28.85 -6.20
CA ARG A 16 -1.80 -29.56 -7.26
C ARG A 16 -1.04 -29.62 -8.59
N LYS A 17 -0.04 -28.74 -8.78
CA LYS A 17 0.75 -28.62 -10.02
C LYS A 17 2.25 -28.66 -9.71
N PRO A 18 2.77 -29.76 -9.15
CA PRO A 18 4.17 -29.85 -8.70
C PRO A 18 5.20 -29.64 -9.81
N GLU A 19 4.83 -29.89 -11.06
CA GLU A 19 5.65 -29.71 -12.26
C GLU A 19 5.80 -28.25 -12.70
N ASN A 20 4.95 -27.35 -12.19
CA ASN A 20 4.93 -25.94 -12.58
C ASN A 20 5.37 -25.03 -11.44
N ASN A 21 6.17 -24.02 -11.76
CA ASN A 21 6.38 -22.90 -10.85
C ASN A 21 5.08 -22.07 -10.77
N VAL A 22 4.57 -21.90 -9.55
CA VAL A 22 3.41 -21.06 -9.24
C VAL A 22 3.92 -19.76 -8.63
N VAL A 23 3.79 -18.67 -9.38
CA VAL A 23 4.19 -17.33 -8.94
C VAL A 23 2.97 -16.58 -8.41
N PHE A 24 2.98 -16.26 -7.12
CA PHE A 24 2.02 -15.37 -6.49
C PHE A 24 2.49 -13.91 -6.60
N ILE A 25 1.62 -13.02 -7.07
CA ILE A 25 1.93 -11.59 -7.20
C ILE A 25 1.66 -10.91 -5.86
N GLY A 26 2.72 -10.74 -5.06
CA GLY A 26 2.66 -10.21 -3.70
C GLY A 26 2.59 -8.69 -3.67
N VAL A 27 1.46 -8.12 -4.06
CA VAL A 27 1.22 -6.66 -4.04
C VAL A 27 0.38 -6.29 -2.83
N GLY A 28 0.67 -5.12 -2.26
CA GLY A 28 -0.11 -4.50 -1.19
C GLY A 28 0.77 -3.88 -0.12
N PHE A 29 0.13 -3.26 0.87
CA PHE A 29 0.80 -2.50 1.92
C PHE A 29 1.10 -3.38 3.14
N GLU A 30 1.35 -2.75 4.28
CA GLU A 30 1.63 -3.41 5.55
C GLU A 30 0.44 -4.26 6.03
N THR A 31 -0.76 -4.04 5.51
CA THR A 31 -1.95 -4.87 5.78
C THR A 31 -1.84 -6.29 5.22
N THR A 32 -1.24 -6.43 4.03
CA THR A 32 -1.14 -7.72 3.31
C THR A 32 0.21 -8.39 3.50
N ALA A 33 1.27 -7.61 3.70
CA ALA A 33 2.64 -8.11 3.82
C ALA A 33 2.83 -9.19 4.91
N PRO A 34 2.22 -9.12 6.11
CA PRO A 34 2.33 -10.19 7.11
C PRO A 34 1.79 -11.54 6.64
N VAL A 35 0.70 -11.54 5.87
CA VAL A 35 0.07 -12.77 5.36
C VAL A 35 0.96 -13.39 4.28
N ILE A 36 1.53 -12.57 3.40
CA ILE A 36 2.47 -13.01 2.37
C ILE A 36 3.74 -13.59 3.01
N ALA A 37 4.30 -12.91 4.02
CA ALA A 37 5.43 -13.43 4.79
C ALA A 37 5.09 -14.78 5.47
N SER A 38 3.89 -14.90 6.04
CA SER A 38 3.42 -16.14 6.67
C SER A 38 3.36 -17.30 5.66
N VAL A 39 2.89 -17.03 4.44
CA VAL A 39 2.82 -18.03 3.37
C VAL A 39 4.19 -18.45 2.87
N ILE A 40 5.14 -17.53 2.72
CA ILE A 40 6.54 -17.86 2.38
C ILE A 40 7.15 -18.77 3.46
N LYS A 41 6.94 -18.43 4.73
CA LYS A 41 7.41 -19.24 5.85
C LYS A 41 6.77 -20.62 5.88
N TYR A 42 5.47 -20.71 5.62
CA TYR A 42 4.74 -21.96 5.50
C TYR A 42 5.30 -22.83 4.36
N ALA A 43 5.51 -22.25 3.18
CA ALA A 43 6.11 -22.95 2.03
C ALA A 43 7.50 -23.52 2.37
N LYS A 44 8.30 -22.78 3.16
CA LYS A 44 9.59 -23.25 3.69
C LYS A 44 9.46 -24.43 4.64
N GLN A 45 8.56 -24.35 5.60
CA GLN A 45 8.32 -25.42 6.58
C GLN A 45 7.83 -26.71 5.90
N GLU A 46 6.91 -26.57 4.95
CA GLU A 46 6.29 -27.67 4.22
C GLU A 46 7.10 -28.12 2.98
N LYS A 47 8.26 -27.48 2.71
CA LYS A 47 9.15 -27.77 1.59
C LYS A 47 8.46 -27.72 0.22
N ILE A 48 7.54 -26.78 0.02
CA ILE A 48 6.80 -26.57 -1.24
C ILE A 48 7.67 -25.72 -2.17
N LYS A 49 8.54 -26.37 -2.95
CA LYS A 49 9.62 -25.69 -3.69
C LYS A 49 9.21 -24.96 -4.96
N ASN A 50 8.04 -25.29 -5.52
CA ASN A 50 7.54 -24.70 -6.75
C ASN A 50 6.64 -23.47 -6.50
N PHE A 51 6.50 -23.04 -5.25
CA PHE A 51 5.80 -21.81 -4.90
C PHE A 51 6.80 -20.65 -4.87
N LEU A 52 6.50 -19.58 -5.59
CA LEU A 52 7.32 -18.37 -5.67
C LEU A 52 6.44 -17.14 -5.42
N VAL A 53 7.04 -16.07 -4.90
CA VAL A 53 6.38 -14.78 -4.69
C VAL A 53 7.15 -13.71 -5.47
N LEU A 54 6.44 -12.97 -6.31
CA LEU A 54 6.93 -11.71 -6.85
C LEU A 54 6.58 -10.60 -5.85
N ALA A 55 7.56 -10.18 -5.05
CA ALA A 55 7.34 -9.23 -3.96
C ALA A 55 7.22 -7.79 -4.50
N GLY A 56 5.98 -7.29 -4.53
CA GLY A 56 5.66 -5.91 -4.88
C GLY A 56 5.11 -5.11 -3.70
N ASN A 57 5.36 -5.57 -2.46
CA ASN A 57 4.83 -4.95 -1.26
C ASN A 57 5.47 -3.59 -0.98
N LYS A 58 4.66 -2.67 -0.46
CA LYS A 58 5.03 -1.27 -0.24
C LYS A 58 4.81 -0.83 1.20
N ILE A 59 5.50 0.23 1.60
CA ILE A 59 5.47 0.83 2.94
C ILE A 59 4.90 2.24 2.83
N ILE A 60 3.88 2.57 3.62
CA ILE A 60 3.09 3.79 3.48
C ILE A 60 3.80 5.05 4.01
N PRO A 61 4.36 5.09 5.23
CA PRO A 61 4.96 6.32 5.76
C PRO A 61 6.01 7.00 4.84
N PRO A 62 6.94 6.26 4.18
CA PRO A 62 7.86 6.87 3.22
C PRO A 62 7.16 7.55 2.03
N ALA A 63 6.06 6.97 1.54
CA ALA A 63 5.29 7.58 0.45
C ALA A 63 4.57 8.85 0.92
N MET A 64 4.04 8.86 2.16
CA MET A 64 3.46 10.07 2.76
C MET A 64 4.51 11.20 2.90
N GLU A 65 5.75 10.87 3.27
CA GLU A 65 6.84 11.86 3.41
C GLU A 65 7.18 12.56 2.07
N ILE A 66 7.06 11.84 0.94
CA ILE A 66 7.20 12.45 -0.40
C ILE A 66 6.11 13.49 -0.65
N LEU A 67 4.86 13.23 -0.24
CA LEU A 67 3.75 14.16 -0.45
C LEU A 67 3.93 15.46 0.35
N VAL A 68 4.48 15.37 1.56
CA VAL A 68 4.81 16.55 2.38
C VAL A 68 5.94 17.38 1.76
N SER A 69 6.87 16.71 1.06
CA SER A 69 8.03 17.36 0.48
C SER A 69 7.76 17.98 -0.91
N ASP A 70 6.57 17.75 -1.48
CA ASP A 70 6.20 18.27 -2.80
C ASP A 70 5.69 19.71 -2.70
N VAL A 71 6.43 20.65 -3.28
CA VAL A 71 6.09 22.09 -3.29
C VAL A 71 4.79 22.42 -4.01
N HIS A 72 4.29 21.51 -4.84
CA HIS A 72 3.01 21.68 -5.53
C HIS A 72 1.81 21.23 -4.69
N HIS A 73 2.06 20.73 -3.47
CA HIS A 73 1.04 20.19 -2.60
C HIS A 73 1.05 20.90 -1.25
N HIS A 74 -0.09 21.42 -0.83
CA HIS A 74 -0.26 22.08 0.45
C HIS A 74 -1.10 21.16 1.35
N LEU A 75 -0.41 20.43 2.24
CA LEU A 75 -1.04 19.52 3.20
C LEU A 75 -0.99 20.11 4.60
N ASP A 76 -2.16 20.31 5.20
CA ASP A 76 -2.27 20.76 6.58
C ASP A 76 -2.44 19.61 7.59
N GLY A 77 -2.65 18.38 7.13
CA GLY A 77 -2.89 17.23 7.99
C GLY A 77 -3.10 15.93 7.24
N PHE A 78 -2.95 14.80 7.93
CA PHE A 78 -3.21 13.47 7.39
C PHE A 78 -4.32 12.74 8.12
N ILE A 79 -5.24 12.15 7.35
CA ILE A 79 -6.03 11.00 7.81
C ILE A 79 -5.23 9.74 7.47
N CYS A 80 -4.66 9.12 8.50
CA CYS A 80 -3.81 7.94 8.34
C CYS A 80 -4.65 6.67 8.17
N PRO A 81 -4.20 5.71 7.33
CA PRO A 81 -4.96 4.51 7.01
C PRO A 81 -5.12 3.59 8.23
N GLY A 82 -6.37 3.34 8.62
CA GLY A 82 -6.71 2.53 9.79
C GLY A 82 -6.10 1.13 9.76
N HIS A 83 -6.39 0.34 8.72
CA HIS A 83 -5.91 -1.04 8.63
C HIS A 83 -4.38 -1.17 8.59
N VAL A 84 -3.67 -0.26 7.92
CA VAL A 84 -2.20 -0.22 7.94
C VAL A 84 -1.72 0.02 9.37
N SER A 85 -2.35 0.96 10.06
CA SER A 85 -2.04 1.31 11.45
C SER A 85 -2.34 0.18 12.44
N VAL A 86 -3.30 -0.72 12.16
CA VAL A 86 -3.48 -1.96 12.95
C VAL A 86 -2.19 -2.78 12.97
N ILE A 87 -1.43 -2.77 11.88
CA ILE A 87 -0.18 -3.51 11.77
C ILE A 87 0.99 -2.71 12.34
N ILE A 88 1.16 -1.47 11.93
CA ILE A 88 2.38 -0.71 12.22
C ILE A 88 2.32 0.14 13.49
N GLY A 89 1.11 0.40 14.01
CA GLY A 89 0.86 1.29 15.15
C GLY A 89 0.89 2.77 14.77
N SER A 90 0.98 3.64 15.78
CA SER A 90 1.04 5.10 15.58
C SER A 90 2.45 5.63 15.36
N LYS A 91 3.45 4.95 15.94
CA LYS A 91 4.83 5.41 15.98
C LYS A 91 5.44 5.80 14.62
N PRO A 92 5.23 5.04 13.52
CA PRO A 92 5.80 5.42 12.23
C PRO A 92 5.29 6.75 11.67
N TYR A 93 4.16 7.26 12.17
CA TYR A 93 3.62 8.55 11.76
C TYR A 93 4.15 9.72 12.60
N GLU A 94 4.91 9.49 13.69
CA GLU A 94 5.40 10.56 14.57
C GLU A 94 6.38 11.51 13.88
N ILE A 95 7.02 11.07 12.79
CA ILE A 95 7.88 11.92 11.97
C ILE A 95 7.13 13.14 11.40
N PHE A 96 5.84 13.02 11.11
CA PHE A 96 5.05 14.11 10.50
C PHE A 96 4.86 15.30 11.43
N PRO A 97 4.35 15.13 12.67
CA PRO A 97 4.28 16.24 13.61
C PRO A 97 5.67 16.71 14.06
N GLU A 98 6.64 15.81 14.26
CA GLU A 98 7.95 16.17 14.80
C GLU A 98 8.84 16.93 13.82
N LYS A 99 8.89 16.50 12.56
CA LYS A 99 9.79 17.06 11.54
C LYS A 99 9.08 18.07 10.65
N TYR A 100 7.80 17.87 10.37
CA TYR A 100 7.06 18.65 9.38
C TYR A 100 5.96 19.53 9.98
N ASN A 101 5.70 19.43 11.28
CA ASN A 101 4.60 20.13 11.95
C ASN A 101 3.24 19.84 11.30
N ILE A 102 3.04 18.61 10.82
CA ILE A 102 1.79 18.15 10.20
C ILE A 102 1.09 17.18 11.16
N PRO A 103 -0.13 17.50 11.63
CA PRO A 103 -0.92 16.61 12.47
C PRO A 103 -1.40 15.37 11.71
N CYS A 104 -1.50 14.25 12.42
CA CYS A 104 -1.93 12.97 11.87
C CYS A 104 -3.04 12.39 12.72
N VAL A 105 -4.10 11.87 12.10
CA VAL A 105 -5.14 11.14 12.81
C VAL A 105 -5.38 9.79 12.15
N ILE A 106 -5.13 8.70 12.89
CA ILE A 106 -5.43 7.34 12.46
C ILE A 106 -6.94 7.11 12.59
N SER A 107 -7.60 6.93 11.45
CA SER A 107 -9.06 6.86 11.37
C SER A 107 -9.56 5.44 11.08
N GLY A 108 -10.77 5.14 11.56
CA GLY A 108 -11.56 4.02 11.06
C GLY A 108 -12.16 4.32 9.69
N PHE A 109 -13.15 3.52 9.29
CA PHE A 109 -13.77 3.60 7.95
C PHE A 109 -15.26 3.94 8.00
N GLU A 110 -15.85 4.04 9.19
CA GLU A 110 -17.23 4.50 9.32
C GLU A 110 -17.31 6.01 9.10
N ALA A 111 -18.46 6.51 8.63
CA ALA A 111 -18.65 7.94 8.41
C ALA A 111 -18.34 8.78 9.66
N CYS A 112 -18.75 8.30 10.84
CA CYS A 112 -18.46 8.96 12.12
C CYS A 112 -16.98 8.96 12.47
N ASP A 113 -16.21 7.93 12.08
CA ASP A 113 -14.77 7.89 12.32
C ASP A 113 -14.06 8.98 11.54
N ILE A 114 -14.42 9.12 10.26
CA ILE A 114 -13.85 10.12 9.36
C ILE A 114 -14.21 11.52 9.86
N LEU A 115 -15.47 11.78 10.20
CA LEU A 115 -15.91 13.08 10.71
C LEU A 115 -15.19 13.48 12.00
N GLN A 116 -15.04 12.55 12.95
CA GLN A 116 -14.30 12.81 14.18
C GLN A 116 -12.81 13.04 13.92
N SER A 117 -12.23 12.32 12.94
CA SER A 117 -10.83 12.49 12.59
C SER A 117 -10.57 13.86 11.94
N ILE A 118 -11.49 14.33 11.12
CA ILE A 118 -11.46 15.70 10.57
C ILE A 118 -11.55 16.72 11.71
N LEU A 119 -12.46 16.54 12.67
CA LEU A 119 -12.56 17.43 13.83
C LEU A 119 -11.22 17.53 14.59
N TYR A 120 -10.59 16.39 14.92
CA TYR A 120 -9.30 16.37 15.60
C TYR A 120 -8.19 17.06 14.80
N LEU A 121 -8.15 16.88 13.48
CA LEU A 121 -7.21 17.61 12.62
C LEU A 121 -7.45 19.11 12.70
N LEU A 122 -8.70 19.56 12.57
CA LEU A 122 -9.06 20.97 12.62
C LEU A 122 -8.73 21.62 13.97
N GLU A 123 -8.95 20.92 15.09
CA GLU A 123 -8.59 21.40 16.43
C GLU A 123 -7.07 21.62 16.56
N MET A 124 -6.25 20.69 16.06
CA MET A 124 -4.78 20.84 16.04
C MET A 124 -4.33 21.97 15.11
N ILE A 125 -4.90 22.06 13.90
CA ILE A 125 -4.58 23.11 12.91
C ILE A 125 -4.98 24.50 13.44
N ALA A 126 -6.11 24.61 14.13
CA ALA A 126 -6.58 25.85 14.74
C ALA A 126 -5.81 26.25 16.01
N GLY A 127 -4.85 25.43 16.46
CA GLY A 127 -4.06 25.67 17.67
C GLY A 127 -4.83 25.44 18.98
N MET A 128 -5.98 24.76 18.93
CA MET A 128 -6.75 24.37 20.12
C MET A 128 -6.09 23.20 20.85
N GLU A 129 -5.30 22.40 20.13
CA GLU A 129 -4.51 21.30 20.67
C GLU A 129 -3.10 21.26 20.08
N LYS A 130 -2.20 20.52 20.74
CA LYS A 130 -0.84 20.30 20.25
C LYS A 130 -0.84 19.37 19.03
N ILE A 131 -0.15 19.79 17.97
CA ILE A 131 0.14 18.98 16.78
C ILE A 131 0.82 17.66 17.21
N SER A 132 0.19 16.55 16.87
CA SER A 132 0.59 15.20 17.28
C SER A 132 -0.04 14.13 16.38
N VAL A 133 0.27 12.86 16.65
CA VAL A 133 -0.45 11.71 16.09
C VAL A 133 -1.56 11.32 17.06
N LYS A 134 -2.82 11.38 16.63
CA LYS A 134 -3.97 10.85 17.39
C LYS A 134 -4.45 9.52 16.82
N ILE A 135 -4.84 8.60 17.70
CA ILE A 135 -5.52 7.36 17.33
C ILE A 135 -7.01 7.57 17.55
N GLN A 136 -7.77 7.82 16.48
CA GLN A 136 -9.23 7.81 16.54
C GLN A 136 -9.76 6.37 16.50
N TYR A 137 -9.10 5.50 15.73
CA TYR A 137 -9.50 4.09 15.56
C TYR A 137 -9.09 3.18 16.74
N THR A 138 -9.30 3.62 17.98
CA THR A 138 -8.85 2.96 19.22
C THR A 138 -9.41 1.55 19.42
N ARG A 139 -10.56 1.25 18.81
CA ARG A 139 -11.16 -0.09 18.85
C ARG A 139 -10.36 -1.17 18.10
N CYS A 140 -9.43 -0.78 17.22
CA CYS A 140 -8.64 -1.72 16.43
C CYS A 140 -7.13 -1.44 16.43
N VAL A 141 -6.71 -0.21 16.76
CA VAL A 141 -5.31 0.20 16.67
C VAL A 141 -4.71 0.42 18.05
N ASP A 142 -3.70 -0.39 18.37
CA ASP A 142 -2.79 -0.16 19.48
C ASP A 142 -1.64 0.76 19.05
N PRO A 143 -1.09 1.62 19.93
CA PRO A 143 0.07 2.47 19.60
C PRO A 143 1.28 1.69 19.09
N GLU A 144 1.52 0.51 19.66
CA GLU A 144 2.58 -0.41 19.25
C GLU A 144 2.25 -1.18 17.95
N GLY A 145 1.00 -1.15 17.49
CA GLY A 145 0.53 -2.00 16.39
C GLY A 145 0.62 -3.49 16.69
N ASN A 146 0.52 -4.32 15.66
CA ASN A 146 0.55 -5.77 15.79
C ASN A 146 1.99 -6.30 15.86
N ILE A 147 2.48 -6.52 17.08
CA ILE A 147 3.83 -7.02 17.35
C ILE A 147 4.12 -8.35 16.62
N LYS A 148 3.15 -9.26 16.55
CA LYS A 148 3.32 -10.57 15.89
C LYS A 148 3.47 -10.41 14.38
N ALA A 149 2.63 -9.58 13.77
CA ALA A 149 2.68 -9.29 12.33
C ALA A 149 4.02 -8.63 11.95
N LYS A 150 4.44 -7.60 12.71
CA LYS A 150 5.74 -6.95 12.50
C LYS A 150 6.90 -7.93 12.62
N LYS A 151 6.86 -8.85 13.59
CA LYS A 151 7.91 -9.88 13.75
C LYS A 151 7.99 -10.79 12.52
N ILE A 152 6.86 -11.28 12.02
CA ILE A 152 6.83 -12.17 10.85
C ILE A 152 7.30 -11.42 9.59
N MET A 153 6.87 -10.17 9.39
CA MET A 153 7.36 -9.34 8.29
C MET A 153 8.88 -9.16 8.37
N ASN A 154 9.42 -8.78 9.53
CA ASN A 154 10.85 -8.57 9.73
C ASN A 154 11.67 -9.86 9.60
N GLU A 155 11.06 -11.04 9.78
CA GLU A 155 11.73 -12.32 9.58
C GLU A 155 11.94 -12.61 8.08
N VAL A 156 10.94 -12.31 7.25
CA VAL A 156 10.93 -12.69 5.83
C VAL A 156 11.42 -11.58 4.90
N PHE A 157 11.12 -10.33 5.23
CA PHE A 157 11.39 -9.18 4.37
C PHE A 157 12.46 -8.25 4.94
N SER A 158 13.19 -7.59 4.06
CA SER A 158 14.04 -6.43 4.32
C SER A 158 13.51 -5.20 3.58
N VAL A 159 13.62 -4.03 4.20
CA VAL A 159 13.24 -2.76 3.57
C VAL A 159 14.20 -2.44 2.42
N CYS A 160 13.65 -1.99 1.29
CA CYS A 160 14.41 -1.57 0.12
C CYS A 160 13.80 -0.32 -0.54
N ASP A 161 14.54 0.28 -1.47
CA ASP A 161 14.01 1.31 -2.36
C ASP A 161 13.04 0.67 -3.37
N SER A 162 12.00 1.39 -3.77
CA SER A 162 10.97 0.81 -4.62
C SER A 162 10.31 1.81 -5.55
N GLU A 163 10.05 1.39 -6.78
CA GLU A 163 9.32 2.18 -7.78
C GLU A 163 7.82 2.20 -7.47
N TRP A 164 7.24 3.39 -7.39
CA TRP A 164 5.80 3.59 -7.25
C TRP A 164 5.24 4.11 -8.56
N ARG A 165 4.36 3.33 -9.19
CA ARG A 165 3.78 3.70 -10.48
C ARG A 165 3.09 5.06 -10.40
N GLY A 166 3.52 5.99 -11.26
CA GLY A 166 2.99 7.37 -11.31
C GLY A 166 3.62 8.34 -10.31
N ILE A 167 4.48 7.88 -9.39
CA ILE A 167 5.19 8.72 -8.41
C ILE A 167 6.70 8.66 -8.63
N GLY A 168 7.26 7.47 -8.89
CA GLY A 168 8.68 7.21 -9.12
C GLY A 168 9.35 6.41 -7.99
N LEU A 169 10.68 6.38 -8.00
CA LEU A 169 11.48 5.70 -6.98
C LEU A 169 11.34 6.39 -5.62
N ILE A 170 10.86 5.65 -4.61
CA ILE A 170 10.78 6.14 -3.23
C ILE A 170 11.71 5.29 -2.37
N LYS A 171 12.61 5.96 -1.65
CA LYS A 171 13.58 5.32 -0.77
C LYS A 171 12.91 4.60 0.39
N SER A 172 13.44 3.43 0.75
CA SER A 172 12.97 2.65 1.90
C SER A 172 11.46 2.37 1.91
N SER A 173 10.84 2.25 0.74
CA SER A 173 9.39 2.15 0.57
C SER A 173 8.90 0.78 0.08
N GLY A 174 9.82 -0.16 -0.15
CA GLY A 174 9.52 -1.52 -0.59
C GLY A 174 9.93 -2.57 0.43
N LEU A 175 9.46 -3.79 0.21
CA LEU A 175 9.84 -4.98 0.96
C LEU A 175 10.40 -6.04 -0.01
N ALA A 176 11.70 -6.30 0.10
CA ALA A 176 12.38 -7.38 -0.63
C ALA A 176 12.48 -8.64 0.23
N ILE A 177 12.40 -9.82 -0.39
CA ILE A 177 12.53 -11.11 0.30
C ILE A 177 14.00 -11.29 0.72
N LYS A 178 14.24 -11.66 1.99
CA LYS A 178 15.58 -11.87 2.52
C LYS A 178 16.25 -13.11 1.92
N ASP A 179 17.59 -13.13 1.93
CA ASP A 179 18.40 -14.25 1.43
C ASP A 179 18.03 -15.60 2.04
N GLU A 180 17.61 -15.65 3.30
CA GLU A 180 17.16 -16.88 3.96
C GLU A 180 15.92 -17.53 3.28
N TYR A 181 15.15 -16.74 2.55
CA TYR A 181 13.93 -17.12 1.86
C TYR A 181 14.04 -17.01 0.34
N LYS A 182 15.25 -16.78 -0.19
CA LYS A 182 15.51 -16.50 -1.62
C LYS A 182 15.00 -17.55 -2.60
N GLN A 183 14.88 -18.80 -2.18
CA GLN A 183 14.28 -19.88 -2.99
C GLN A 183 12.79 -19.67 -3.30
N TYR A 184 12.13 -18.75 -2.58
CA TYR A 184 10.73 -18.36 -2.76
C TYR A 184 10.59 -17.02 -3.48
N ASP A 185 11.69 -16.36 -3.84
CA ASP A 185 11.68 -15.09 -4.53
C ASP A 185 11.64 -15.32 -6.05
N ALA A 186 10.55 -14.88 -6.68
CA ALA A 186 10.38 -15.03 -8.12
C ALA A 186 11.39 -14.22 -8.92
N GLU A 187 11.80 -13.03 -8.45
CA GLU A 187 12.78 -12.19 -9.15
C GLU A 187 14.17 -12.83 -9.18
N TYR A 188 14.49 -13.61 -8.15
CA TYR A 188 15.75 -14.33 -8.09
C TYR A 188 15.72 -15.69 -8.79
N MET A 189 14.61 -16.43 -8.63
CA MET A 189 14.51 -17.81 -9.13
C MET A 189 14.20 -17.89 -10.62
N LEU A 190 13.66 -16.83 -11.22
CA LEU A 190 13.27 -16.81 -12.63
C LEU A 190 14.12 -15.78 -13.39
N ASP A 191 14.85 -16.26 -14.39
CA ASP A 191 15.58 -15.40 -15.31
C ASP A 191 14.63 -14.87 -16.39
N VAL A 192 14.09 -13.66 -16.17
CA VAL A 192 13.14 -13.02 -17.07
C VAL A 192 13.66 -11.64 -17.48
N SER A 193 13.75 -11.41 -18.78
CA SER A 193 13.99 -10.07 -19.32
C SER A 193 12.67 -9.30 -19.41
N VAL A 194 12.60 -8.13 -18.76
CA VAL A 194 11.41 -7.30 -18.73
C VAL A 194 11.66 -6.05 -19.57
N ASN A 195 10.76 -5.78 -20.52
CA ASN A 195 10.76 -4.52 -21.25
C ASN A 195 10.12 -3.42 -20.39
N ILE A 196 10.70 -2.23 -20.43
CA ILE A 196 10.15 -1.06 -19.73
C ILE A 196 8.79 -0.73 -20.36
N SER A 197 7.72 -0.82 -19.58
CA SER A 197 6.40 -0.36 -19.99
C SER A 197 6.20 1.08 -19.53
N HIS A 198 5.83 1.97 -20.45
CA HIS A 198 5.42 3.33 -20.10
C HIS A 198 3.90 3.40 -19.93
N ASP A 199 3.46 4.24 -18.99
CA ASP A 199 2.04 4.58 -18.87
C ASP A 199 1.54 5.24 -20.15
N ARG A 200 0.25 5.01 -20.47
CA ARG A 200 -0.37 5.63 -21.64
C ARG A 200 -0.28 7.16 -21.54
N HIS A 201 0.27 7.78 -22.57
CA HIS A 201 0.37 9.24 -22.68
C HIS A 201 -1.01 9.90 -22.45
N GLY A 202 -1.02 10.94 -21.62
CA GLY A 202 -2.21 11.72 -21.26
C GLY A 202 -2.95 11.23 -20.01
N CYS A 203 -2.63 10.06 -19.46
CA CYS A 203 -3.21 9.62 -18.20
C CYS A 203 -2.57 10.37 -17.02
N ILE A 204 -3.38 11.02 -16.18
CA ILE A 204 -2.91 11.78 -15.01
C ILE A 204 -2.99 11.01 -13.69
N CYS A 205 -2.97 9.66 -13.71
CA CYS A 205 -3.08 8.86 -12.49
C CYS A 205 -2.03 9.22 -11.43
N GLY A 206 -0.80 9.58 -11.83
CA GLY A 206 0.23 10.04 -10.89
C GLY A 206 -0.17 11.30 -10.13
N ASP A 207 -0.73 12.29 -10.81
CA ASP A 207 -1.21 13.53 -10.17
C ASP A 207 -2.41 13.26 -9.24
N VAL A 208 -3.29 12.33 -9.64
CA VAL A 208 -4.43 11.89 -8.81
C VAL A 208 -3.96 11.15 -7.55
N LEU A 209 -2.97 10.26 -7.68
CA LEU A 209 -2.39 9.52 -6.55
C LEU A 209 -1.69 10.45 -5.56
N LYS A 210 -1.09 11.54 -6.04
CA LYS A 210 -0.48 12.58 -5.20
C LYS A 210 -1.49 13.59 -4.63
N GLY A 211 -2.78 13.49 -4.98
CA GLY A 211 -3.80 14.45 -4.55
C GLY A 211 -3.63 15.86 -5.15
N ILE A 212 -2.88 16.02 -6.24
CA ILE A 212 -2.67 17.30 -6.92
C ILE A 212 -3.84 17.64 -7.85
N LYS A 213 -4.46 16.61 -8.44
CA LYS A 213 -5.62 16.73 -9.33
C LYS A 213 -6.68 15.72 -8.95
N SER A 214 -7.94 16.02 -9.28
CA SER A 214 -9.05 15.10 -9.13
C SER A 214 -9.25 14.27 -10.41
N PRO A 215 -9.91 13.09 -10.33
CA PRO A 215 -10.25 12.30 -11.52
C PRO A 215 -10.97 13.08 -12.60
N VAL A 216 -11.84 14.04 -12.23
CA VAL A 216 -12.57 14.91 -13.17
C VAL A 216 -11.67 15.84 -14.00
N ASP A 217 -10.46 16.12 -13.55
CA ASP A 217 -9.46 16.90 -14.29
C ASP A 217 -8.80 16.08 -15.42
N CYS A 218 -9.00 14.76 -15.42
CA CYS A 218 -8.45 13.85 -16.42
C CYS A 218 -9.30 13.89 -17.69
N ILE A 219 -8.68 14.21 -18.83
CA ILE A 219 -9.36 14.27 -20.14
C ILE A 219 -10.01 12.94 -20.55
N PHE A 220 -9.56 11.81 -19.99
CA PHE A 220 -10.06 10.47 -20.29
C PHE A 220 -11.18 9.99 -19.36
N PHE A 221 -11.33 10.59 -18.17
CA PHE A 221 -12.25 10.12 -17.13
C PHE A 221 -13.71 10.21 -17.58
N LYS A 222 -14.50 9.14 -17.31
CA LYS A 222 -15.90 8.97 -17.75
C LYS A 222 -16.12 9.07 -19.27
N LYS A 223 -15.06 9.12 -20.07
CA LYS A 223 -15.11 9.13 -21.54
C LYS A 223 -14.58 7.80 -22.06
N VAL A 224 -13.29 7.76 -22.40
CA VAL A 224 -12.62 6.55 -22.88
C VAL A 224 -12.11 5.68 -21.74
N CYS A 225 -11.89 6.25 -20.55
CA CYS A 225 -11.48 5.53 -19.35
C CYS A 225 -12.71 5.26 -18.47
N THR A 226 -13.15 4.00 -18.45
CA THR A 226 -14.25 3.49 -17.62
C THR A 226 -13.82 2.18 -16.95
N PRO A 227 -14.56 1.64 -15.97
CA PRO A 227 -14.25 0.34 -15.37
C PRO A 227 -14.18 -0.81 -16.39
N GLU A 228 -15.02 -0.78 -17.43
CA GLU A 228 -15.04 -1.77 -18.51
C GLU A 228 -13.91 -1.57 -19.53
N ASN A 229 -13.44 -0.33 -19.69
CA ASN A 229 -12.32 0.03 -20.57
C ASN A 229 -11.32 0.96 -19.86
N PRO A 230 -10.53 0.44 -18.90
CA PRO A 230 -9.67 1.28 -18.08
C PRO A 230 -8.40 1.69 -18.84
N VAL A 231 -8.09 2.99 -18.82
CA VAL A 231 -6.87 3.55 -19.43
C VAL A 231 -5.69 3.50 -18.45
N GLY A 232 -5.94 3.69 -17.16
CA GLY A 232 -4.91 3.78 -16.12
C GLY A 232 -5.26 2.97 -14.87
N PRO A 233 -4.27 2.69 -13.99
CA PRO A 233 -4.43 1.79 -12.86
C PRO A 233 -5.48 2.25 -11.84
N CYS A 234 -5.67 3.56 -11.67
CA CYS A 234 -6.67 4.11 -10.75
C CYS A 234 -8.13 3.81 -11.16
N MET A 235 -8.37 3.37 -12.40
CA MET A 235 -9.70 2.92 -12.86
C MET A 235 -9.84 1.38 -12.81
N VAL A 236 -8.73 0.64 -12.80
CA VAL A 236 -8.73 -0.84 -12.71
C VAL A 236 -8.97 -1.30 -11.28
N SER A 237 -8.32 -0.65 -10.31
CA SER A 237 -8.39 -1.04 -8.91
C SER A 237 -9.73 -0.65 -8.29
N SER A 238 -10.33 -1.55 -7.51
CA SER A 238 -11.49 -1.25 -6.68
C SER A 238 -11.19 -0.22 -5.59
N GLU A 239 -9.92 -0.10 -5.19
CA GLU A 239 -9.44 0.92 -4.25
C GLU A 239 -8.95 2.19 -4.97
N GLY A 240 -9.01 2.21 -6.31
CA GLY A 240 -8.53 3.34 -7.11
C GLY A 240 -9.46 4.55 -7.02
N THR A 241 -8.88 5.73 -6.80
CA THR A 241 -9.64 6.99 -6.69
C THR A 241 -10.52 7.25 -7.91
N CYS A 242 -10.05 6.96 -9.12
CA CYS A 242 -10.86 7.14 -10.33
C CYS A 242 -12.05 6.17 -10.37
N ALA A 243 -11.86 4.90 -10.00
CA ALA A 243 -12.96 3.94 -9.93
C ALA A 243 -14.01 4.35 -8.88
N ALA A 244 -13.56 4.81 -7.70
CA ALA A 244 -14.44 5.30 -6.64
C ALA A 244 -15.24 6.54 -7.09
N TYR A 245 -14.58 7.53 -7.70
CA TYR A 245 -15.23 8.70 -8.28
C TYR A 245 -16.24 8.29 -9.36
N TYR A 246 -15.89 7.35 -10.25
CA TYR A 246 -16.80 6.88 -11.29
C TYR A 246 -18.07 6.25 -10.71
N ALA A 247 -17.95 5.47 -9.63
CA ALA A 247 -19.06 4.74 -9.03
C ALA A 247 -20.01 5.61 -8.23
N TYR A 248 -19.50 6.64 -7.54
CA TYR A 248 -20.27 7.38 -6.53
C TYR A 248 -20.43 8.87 -6.81
N GLU A 249 -19.49 9.50 -7.52
CA GLU A 249 -19.61 10.91 -7.87
C GLU A 249 -20.58 11.04 -9.04
N LYS A 250 -21.65 11.82 -8.85
CA LYS A 250 -22.67 12.07 -9.87
C LYS A 250 -22.20 13.17 -10.82
#